data_AF-A0A0S3U7K0-F1
#
_entry.id   AF-A0A0S3U7K0-F1
#
_cell.length_a   1.000
_cell.length_b   1.000
_cell.length_c   1.000
_cell.angle_alpha   90.00
_cell.angle_beta   90.00
_cell.angle_gamma   90.00
#
_symmetry.space_group_name_H-M   'P 1'
#
loop_
_entity.id
_entity.type
_entity.pdbx_description
1 polymer ?
#
loop_
_entity_poly.entity_id
_entity_poly.type
_entity_poly.pdbx_seq_one_letter_code
_entity_poly.pdbx_strand_id
1 'polypeptide(L)'
;MKVRTIALVAIPHLCCKKKFVRLTALFFSDSVLDLRTFESMTKTLSLPTFPQVPAAARSFVRPMLFAALGLHAFLLFTPFPKAREKPPENKEAPVKITQLPTTKASSKQTPKVAIAKPKPALPKINRPNPNPIVQKSIEPPKAQETNSPESAAAPQSQSKPSNNAGTATAADFPHYSPSTPNCFDRGLGENCRVATANMNTVAAFYLSAPKAKGFTLTPDEETVDKKIYTVATPDKKTLFLHIFKDEPTTVILLSDSKIPDLASLKGSVNIPADYYNLLTDLAPQVDRSDNPQTNAQPEQFPKPEMFFNVISSAELQTGVIPEMRPGIDGSPTLIAGQTPDVFFQTISTAGLSGTFQVTPKGQYGGGNLYQLKKDSTTFYMNLVPTKDNSGTIVVTWLRNPGS
;
A
#
# COMPACT_ATOMS: atom_id res chain seq x y z
N MET A 1 53.19 -3.09 39.20
CA MET A 1 51.86 -2.46 39.35
C MET A 1 51.56 -1.66 38.09
N LYS A 2 50.52 -2.04 37.34
CA LYS A 2 50.14 -1.39 36.07
C LYS A 2 48.67 -0.99 36.19
N VAL A 3 48.42 0.31 36.36
CA VAL A 3 47.08 0.88 36.44
C VAL A 3 46.58 1.09 35.01
N ARG A 4 45.42 0.52 34.66
CA ARG A 4 44.73 0.77 33.40
C ARG A 4 43.52 1.67 33.67
N THR A 5 43.55 2.85 33.06
CA THR A 5 42.45 3.81 32.99
C THR A 5 41.39 3.30 32.02
N ILE A 6 40.13 3.23 32.46
CA ILE A 6 38.97 2.92 31.61
C ILE A 6 38.27 4.24 31.29
N ALA A 7 38.14 4.55 30.00
CA ALA A 7 37.36 5.69 29.52
C ALA A 7 35.89 5.28 29.39
N LEU A 8 34.99 6.01 30.06
CA LEU A 8 33.54 5.92 29.85
C LEU A 8 33.16 6.68 28.58
N VAL A 9 32.51 6.00 27.64
CA VAL A 9 31.86 6.60 26.48
C VAL A 9 30.40 6.90 26.85
N ALA A 10 30.02 8.17 26.80
CA ALA A 10 28.65 8.63 27.02
C ALA A 10 27.80 8.43 25.76
N ILE A 11 26.62 7.85 25.92
CA ILE A 11 25.60 7.70 24.86
C ILE A 11 24.56 8.82 25.03
N PRO A 12 24.26 9.63 24.00
CA PRO A 12 23.27 10.68 24.11
C PRO A 12 21.83 10.13 24.00
N HIS A 13 20.98 10.66 24.87
CA HIS A 13 19.53 10.46 24.96
C HIS A 13 18.79 10.73 23.65
N LEU A 14 18.00 9.75 23.17
CA LEU A 14 16.87 10.02 22.28
C LEU A 14 15.62 10.34 23.10
N CYS A 15 15.08 11.53 22.86
CA CYS A 15 13.85 12.05 23.42
C CYS A 15 12.66 11.59 22.54
N CYS A 16 11.78 10.74 23.06
CA CYS A 16 10.57 10.31 22.35
C CYS A 16 9.31 10.74 23.12
N LYS A 17 8.49 11.59 22.49
CA LYS A 17 7.19 12.07 22.98
C LYS A 17 6.21 10.89 23.14
N LYS A 18 5.74 10.64 24.36
CA LYS A 18 4.65 9.70 24.66
C LYS A 18 3.28 10.35 24.36
N LYS A 19 2.50 9.76 23.46
CA LYS A 19 1.03 9.92 23.40
C LYS A 19 0.41 9.01 24.46
N PHE A 20 -0.50 9.58 25.25
CA PHE A 20 -1.25 8.92 26.33
C PHE A 20 -2.41 8.12 25.70
N VAL A 21 -2.43 6.80 25.86
CA VAL A 21 -3.61 5.97 25.60
C VAL A 21 -4.27 5.69 26.94
N ARG A 22 -5.53 6.11 27.06
CA ARG A 22 -6.37 5.97 28.25
C ARG A 22 -6.88 4.52 28.30
N LEU A 23 -6.30 3.69 29.16
CA LEU A 23 -6.78 2.33 29.40
C LEU A 23 -7.92 2.39 30.41
N THR A 24 -9.15 2.19 29.95
CA THR A 24 -10.33 2.06 30.81
C THR A 24 -10.32 0.67 31.43
N ALA A 25 -10.17 0.58 32.75
CA ALA A 25 -10.30 -0.66 33.50
C ALA A 25 -11.78 -1.07 33.55
N LEU A 26 -12.12 -2.21 32.95
CA LEU A 26 -13.40 -2.90 33.19
C LEU A 26 -13.23 -3.83 34.40
N PHE A 27 -14.05 -3.59 35.42
CA PHE A 27 -14.23 -4.46 36.57
C PHE A 27 -14.86 -5.78 36.12
N PHE A 28 -14.18 -6.91 36.39
CA PHE A 28 -14.80 -8.24 36.37
C PHE A 28 -15.39 -8.50 37.76
N SER A 29 -16.72 -8.52 37.85
CA SER A 29 -17.44 -9.11 38.99
C SER A 29 -17.63 -10.60 38.76
N ASP A 30 -17.27 -11.36 39.80
CA ASP A 30 -17.82 -12.66 40.21
C ASP A 30 -18.17 -13.66 39.10
N SER A 31 -17.19 -14.46 38.72
CA SER A 31 -17.43 -15.78 38.15
C SER A 31 -16.65 -16.81 38.95
N VAL A 32 -17.41 -17.66 39.64
CA VAL A 32 -16.95 -18.82 40.40
C VAL A 32 -16.18 -19.74 39.46
N LEU A 33 -14.86 -19.81 39.63
CA LEU A 33 -13.98 -20.72 38.90
C LEU A 33 -14.17 -22.14 39.45
N ASP A 34 -14.82 -22.98 38.65
CA ASP A 34 -14.88 -24.43 38.84
C ASP A 34 -13.49 -25.04 38.57
N LEU A 35 -12.90 -25.65 39.61
CA LEU A 35 -11.51 -26.13 39.62
C LEU A 35 -11.30 -27.46 38.86
N ARG A 36 -12.31 -27.99 38.15
CA ARG A 36 -12.25 -29.32 37.53
C ARG A 36 -11.84 -29.37 36.05
N THR A 37 -11.52 -28.24 35.42
CA THR A 37 -11.19 -28.20 33.98
C THR A 37 -9.71 -27.92 33.69
N PHE A 38 -8.79 -28.18 34.64
CA PHE A 38 -7.35 -27.94 34.44
C PHE A 38 -6.50 -29.18 34.12
N GLU A 39 -7.07 -30.40 34.14
CA GLU A 39 -6.29 -31.62 33.83
C GLU A 39 -6.21 -31.97 32.33
N SER A 40 -6.95 -31.29 31.44
CA SER A 40 -7.01 -31.65 30.01
C SER A 40 -6.19 -30.75 29.06
N MET A 41 -5.33 -29.86 29.56
CA MET A 41 -4.51 -28.95 28.72
C MET A 41 -2.99 -29.14 28.86
N THR A 42 -2.51 -30.29 29.34
CA THR A 42 -1.06 -30.60 29.41
C THR A 42 -0.54 -31.48 28.28
N LYS A 43 -1.39 -31.90 27.32
CA LYS A 43 -0.94 -32.64 26.14
C LYS A 43 -0.74 -31.68 24.96
N THR A 44 0.48 -31.71 24.41
CA THR A 44 0.94 -31.08 23.16
C THR A 44 1.13 -29.55 23.14
N LEU A 45 1.98 -29.03 24.04
CA LEU A 45 2.81 -27.86 23.70
C LEU A 45 4.14 -28.39 23.14
N SER A 46 4.20 -28.61 21.83
CA SER A 46 5.47 -28.84 21.13
C SER A 46 6.25 -27.54 21.11
N LEU A 47 7.21 -27.40 22.02
CA LEU A 47 8.17 -26.30 22.01
C LEU A 47 8.92 -26.32 20.66
N PRO A 48 9.09 -25.16 19.99
CA PRO A 48 9.83 -25.09 18.74
C PRO A 48 11.26 -25.61 18.95
N THR A 49 11.71 -26.47 18.03
CA THR A 49 13.04 -27.07 18.06
C THR A 49 14.08 -25.98 17.84
N PHE A 50 14.70 -25.49 18.91
CA PHE A 50 15.76 -24.48 18.79
C PHE A 50 16.95 -25.06 18.01
N PRO A 51 17.54 -24.30 17.06
CA PRO A 51 18.76 -24.71 16.38
C PRO A 51 19.87 -25.01 17.41
N GLN A 52 20.68 -26.04 17.14
CA GLN A 52 21.66 -26.54 18.10
C GLN A 52 22.66 -25.45 18.50
N VAL A 53 22.45 -24.86 19.66
CA VAL A 53 23.41 -23.96 20.29
C VAL A 53 24.65 -24.78 20.71
N PRO A 54 25.88 -24.32 20.40
CA PRO A 54 27.13 -24.98 20.79
C PRO A 54 27.16 -25.29 22.29
N ALA A 55 27.74 -26.44 22.68
CA ALA A 55 27.70 -26.95 24.05
C ALA A 55 28.21 -25.92 25.09
N ALA A 56 29.25 -25.15 24.75
CA ALA A 56 29.81 -24.11 25.62
C ALA A 56 28.86 -22.92 25.87
N ALA A 57 27.91 -22.65 24.97
CA ALA A 57 26.95 -21.55 25.12
C ALA A 57 25.68 -21.96 25.90
N ARG A 58 25.39 -23.27 26.02
CA ARG A 58 24.18 -23.76 26.72
C ARG A 58 24.18 -23.42 28.22
N SER A 59 25.35 -23.30 28.85
CA SER A 59 25.45 -22.91 30.27
C SER A 59 25.04 -21.46 30.54
N PHE A 60 25.08 -20.58 29.52
CA PHE A 60 24.74 -19.16 29.67
C PHE A 60 23.30 -18.84 29.29
N VAL A 61 22.64 -19.66 28.46
CA VAL A 61 21.26 -19.41 28.01
C VAL A 61 20.26 -19.41 29.17
N ARG A 62 20.35 -20.40 30.07
CA ARG A 62 19.43 -20.52 31.22
C ARG A 62 19.47 -19.31 32.16
N PRO A 63 20.63 -18.89 32.70
CA PRO A 63 20.66 -17.73 33.60
C PRO A 63 20.22 -16.44 32.89
N MET A 64 20.53 -16.28 31.60
CA MET A 64 20.12 -15.09 30.84
C MET A 64 18.59 -15.02 30.65
N LEU A 65 17.94 -16.16 30.42
CA LEU A 65 16.48 -16.25 30.35
C LEU A 65 15.83 -15.87 31.68
N PHE A 66 16.33 -16.39 32.80
CA PHE A 66 15.82 -16.04 34.13
C PHE A 66 16.05 -14.56 34.48
N ALA A 67 17.20 -13.99 34.08
CA ALA A 67 17.46 -12.56 34.25
C ALA A 67 16.49 -11.71 33.41
N ALA A 68 16.18 -12.12 32.18
CA ALA A 68 15.24 -11.41 31.32
C ALA A 68 13.80 -11.46 31.86
N LEU A 69 13.36 -12.63 32.33
CA LEU A 69 12.05 -12.79 32.98
C LEU A 69 11.97 -12.00 34.30
N GLY A 70 13.03 -12.03 35.10
CA GLY A 70 13.13 -11.26 36.34
C GLY A 70 13.07 -9.75 36.10
N LEU A 71 13.80 -9.24 35.08
CA LEU A 71 13.77 -7.83 34.71
C LEU A 71 12.39 -7.40 34.19
N HIS A 72 11.73 -8.23 33.39
CA HIS A 72 10.37 -7.97 32.93
C HIS A 72 9.37 -7.92 34.09
N ALA A 73 9.44 -8.87 35.02
CA ALA A 73 8.60 -8.85 36.22
C ALA A 73 8.88 -7.58 37.05
N PHE A 74 10.15 -7.22 37.26
CA PHE A 74 10.50 -6.02 37.99
C PHE A 74 9.93 -4.74 37.36
N LEU A 75 10.00 -4.59 36.04
CA LEU A 75 9.45 -3.44 35.31
C LEU A 75 7.92 -3.34 35.42
N LEU A 76 7.21 -4.47 35.52
CA LEU A 76 5.76 -4.48 35.70
C LEU A 76 5.34 -4.11 37.13
N PHE A 77 6.18 -4.39 38.13
CA PHE A 77 5.91 -4.09 39.54
C PHE A 77 6.47 -2.75 40.02
N THR A 78 7.32 -2.06 39.27
CA THR A 78 7.76 -0.71 39.64
C THR A 78 6.59 0.28 39.52
N PRO A 79 6.11 0.88 40.62
CA PRO A 79 5.02 1.83 40.57
C PRO A 79 5.46 3.05 39.76
N PHE A 80 4.72 3.36 38.70
CA PHE A 80 4.99 4.56 37.91
C PHE A 80 4.90 5.80 38.80
N PRO A 81 5.90 6.71 38.79
CA PRO A 81 5.82 7.95 39.53
C PRO A 81 4.58 8.71 39.05
N LYS A 82 3.61 8.90 39.96
CA LYS A 82 2.41 9.69 39.68
C LYS A 82 2.85 11.05 39.16
N ALA A 83 2.43 11.39 37.94
CA ALA A 83 2.68 12.71 37.38
C ALA A 83 2.13 13.74 38.35
N ARG A 84 2.97 14.67 38.82
CA ARG A 84 2.52 15.83 39.60
C ARG A 84 1.48 16.57 38.76
N GLU A 85 0.21 16.52 39.18
CA GLU A 85 -0.83 17.38 38.64
C GLU A 85 -0.35 18.82 38.75
N LYS A 86 -0.20 19.49 37.61
CA LYS A 86 0.06 20.93 37.61
C LYS A 86 -1.22 21.62 38.10
N PRO A 87 -1.12 22.58 39.04
CA PRO A 87 -2.26 23.39 39.44
C PRO A 87 -2.92 24.03 38.22
N PRO A 88 -4.26 24.13 38.17
CA PRO A 88 -4.97 24.73 37.05
C PRO A 88 -4.53 26.19 36.87
N GLU A 89 -3.89 26.47 35.74
CA GLU A 89 -3.51 27.83 35.33
C GLU A 89 -4.75 28.55 34.81
N ASN A 90 -5.43 29.23 35.73
CA ASN A 90 -6.62 30.02 35.45
C ASN A 90 -6.21 31.45 35.07
N LYS A 91 -6.18 31.74 33.77
CA LYS A 91 -6.15 33.10 33.20
C LYS A 91 -7.01 33.15 31.95
N GLU A 92 -8.33 33.22 32.14
CA GLU A 92 -9.22 33.70 31.10
C GLU A 92 -9.07 35.22 30.98
N ALA A 93 -8.62 35.69 29.81
CA ALA A 93 -8.71 37.09 29.44
C ALA A 93 -10.12 37.37 28.87
N PRO A 94 -10.79 38.46 29.28
CA PRO A 94 -12.13 38.79 28.81
C PRO A 94 -12.11 39.17 27.33
N VAL A 95 -12.70 38.33 26.48
CA VAL A 95 -12.92 38.62 25.06
C VAL A 95 -14.19 39.47 24.91
N LYS A 96 -14.03 40.70 24.41
CA LYS A 96 -15.14 41.59 23.99
C LYS A 96 -15.83 40.96 22.77
N ILE A 97 -17.07 40.49 22.96
CA ILE A 97 -17.95 40.02 21.90
C ILE A 97 -18.55 41.24 21.20
N THR A 98 -18.10 41.52 19.98
CA THR A 98 -18.75 42.49 19.09
C THR A 98 -20.01 41.85 18.53
N GLN A 99 -21.17 42.33 18.97
CA GLN A 99 -22.49 41.91 18.49
C GLN A 99 -22.72 42.33 17.04
N LEU A 100 -23.05 41.39 16.16
CA LEU A 100 -23.59 41.67 14.84
C LEU A 100 -25.11 41.95 14.92
N PRO A 101 -25.66 42.88 14.11
CA PRO A 101 -27.06 43.26 14.18
C PRO A 101 -27.99 42.16 13.64
N THR A 102 -28.91 41.71 14.48
CA THR A 102 -30.04 40.85 14.12
C THR A 102 -31.10 41.65 13.38
N THR A 103 -31.24 41.42 12.08
CA THR A 103 -32.37 41.90 11.28
C THR A 103 -33.61 41.05 11.56
N LYS A 104 -34.63 41.71 12.13
CA LYS A 104 -36.00 41.20 12.27
C LYS A 104 -36.61 41.04 10.87
N ALA A 105 -36.96 39.81 10.49
CA ALA A 105 -37.84 39.55 9.34
C ALA A 105 -39.22 39.14 9.84
N SER A 106 -40.19 39.91 9.36
CA SER A 106 -41.59 39.96 9.71
C SER A 106 -42.38 38.75 9.23
N SER A 107 -43.44 38.47 9.99
CA SER A 107 -44.54 37.54 9.76
C SER A 107 -45.21 37.62 8.39
N LYS A 108 -45.98 36.56 8.11
CA LYS A 108 -47.30 36.50 7.43
C LYS A 108 -47.27 35.99 5.98
N GLN A 109 -47.68 34.73 5.79
CA GLN A 109 -48.95 34.35 5.13
C GLN A 109 -48.94 32.87 4.71
N THR A 110 -49.95 32.14 5.19
CA THR A 110 -50.46 30.90 4.61
C THR A 110 -51.15 31.17 3.27
N PRO A 111 -51.05 30.24 2.31
CA PRO A 111 -52.26 29.77 1.65
C PRO A 111 -52.33 28.23 1.55
N LYS A 112 -53.52 27.75 1.85
CA LYS A 112 -54.03 26.39 1.67
C LYS A 112 -54.36 26.20 0.19
N VAL A 113 -53.69 25.27 -0.50
CA VAL A 113 -54.10 24.79 -1.82
C VAL A 113 -54.00 23.27 -1.84
N ALA A 114 -55.16 22.62 -1.90
CA ALA A 114 -55.31 21.26 -2.37
C ALA A 114 -55.15 21.24 -3.90
N ILE A 115 -54.59 20.16 -4.48
CA ILE A 115 -55.05 19.51 -5.72
C ILE A 115 -54.02 18.48 -6.24
N ALA A 116 -54.56 17.28 -6.49
CA ALA A 116 -54.23 16.24 -7.47
C ALA A 116 -52.81 15.62 -7.58
N LYS A 117 -52.80 14.30 -7.38
CA LYS A 117 -51.82 13.34 -7.91
C LYS A 117 -51.89 13.26 -9.44
N PRO A 118 -50.76 13.35 -10.17
CA PRO A 118 -50.62 12.73 -11.49
C PRO A 118 -49.91 11.38 -11.38
N LYS A 119 -50.51 10.39 -12.04
CA LYS A 119 -50.01 9.02 -12.22
C LYS A 119 -48.92 9.05 -13.31
N PRO A 120 -47.69 8.55 -13.08
CA PRO A 120 -46.69 8.46 -14.15
C PRO A 120 -47.06 7.35 -15.13
N ALA A 121 -47.32 7.70 -16.39
CA ALA A 121 -47.42 6.74 -17.49
C ALA A 121 -46.00 6.36 -17.94
N LEU A 122 -45.71 5.06 -18.01
CA LEU A 122 -44.44 4.54 -18.50
C LEU A 122 -44.25 4.85 -20.00
N PRO A 123 -43.05 5.25 -20.43
CA PRO A 123 -42.72 5.36 -21.85
C PRO A 123 -42.58 3.97 -22.49
N LYS A 124 -43.28 3.80 -23.61
CA LYS A 124 -43.26 2.59 -24.45
C LYS A 124 -41.94 2.59 -25.25
N ILE A 125 -40.98 1.78 -24.84
CA ILE A 125 -39.69 1.61 -25.54
C ILE A 125 -39.92 0.72 -26.76
N ASN A 126 -39.88 1.34 -27.96
CA ASN A 126 -39.77 0.64 -29.23
C ASN A 126 -38.36 0.03 -29.33
N ARG A 127 -38.27 -1.31 -29.25
CA ARG A 127 -37.03 -2.04 -29.56
C ARG A 127 -36.89 -2.18 -31.09
N PRO A 128 -35.81 -1.67 -31.71
CA PRO A 128 -35.49 -2.00 -33.09
C PRO A 128 -35.01 -3.45 -33.21
N ASN A 129 -35.47 -4.08 -34.28
CA ASN A 129 -35.20 -5.45 -34.71
C ASN A 129 -33.72 -5.63 -35.11
N PRO A 130 -32.98 -6.61 -34.59
CA PRO A 130 -31.59 -6.85 -35.00
C PRO A 130 -31.54 -7.54 -36.37
N ASN A 131 -30.90 -6.87 -37.34
CA ASN A 131 -30.47 -7.51 -38.59
C ASN A 131 -29.33 -8.51 -38.32
N PRO A 132 -29.30 -9.67 -38.99
CA PRO A 132 -28.24 -10.65 -38.83
C PRO A 132 -26.93 -10.16 -39.47
N ILE A 133 -25.87 -10.14 -38.68
CA ILE A 133 -24.50 -9.86 -39.12
C ILE A 133 -23.95 -11.11 -39.79
N VAL A 134 -23.63 -11.00 -41.07
CA VAL A 134 -22.91 -12.00 -41.87
C VAL A 134 -21.46 -12.05 -41.40
N GLN A 135 -21.04 -13.15 -40.78
CA GLN A 135 -19.65 -13.46 -40.46
C GLN A 135 -18.88 -13.74 -41.74
N LYS A 136 -17.92 -12.86 -42.05
CA LYS A 136 -16.93 -13.08 -43.12
C LYS A 136 -15.77 -13.87 -42.52
N SER A 137 -15.58 -15.09 -43.01
CA SER A 137 -14.50 -16.01 -42.66
C SER A 137 -13.13 -15.36 -42.88
N ILE A 138 -12.30 -15.31 -41.85
CA ILE A 138 -10.90 -14.87 -41.93
C ILE A 138 -10.04 -16.11 -42.13
N GLU A 139 -9.20 -16.04 -43.17
CA GLU A 139 -8.24 -17.04 -43.61
C GLU A 139 -7.03 -17.13 -42.66
N PRO A 140 -6.51 -18.33 -42.35
CA PRO A 140 -5.41 -18.51 -41.40
C PRO A 140 -4.04 -18.14 -42.00
N PRO A 141 -3.16 -17.44 -41.26
CA PRO A 141 -1.82 -17.12 -41.74
C PRO A 141 -0.88 -18.33 -41.64
N LYS A 142 -0.10 -18.45 -42.72
CA LYS A 142 0.93 -19.44 -43.03
C LYS A 142 2.10 -19.37 -42.04
N ALA A 143 2.58 -20.54 -41.61
CA ALA A 143 3.73 -20.74 -40.73
C ALA A 143 5.03 -20.20 -41.35
N GLN A 144 5.87 -19.57 -40.53
CA GLN A 144 7.19 -19.09 -40.93
C GLN A 144 8.26 -19.81 -40.09
N GLU A 145 9.24 -20.36 -40.82
CA GLU A 145 10.29 -21.25 -40.36
C GLU A 145 11.30 -20.61 -39.40
N THR A 146 11.66 -21.45 -38.43
CA THR A 146 12.76 -21.31 -37.48
C THR A 146 14.12 -21.43 -38.17
N ASN A 147 15.03 -20.49 -37.94
CA ASN A 147 16.47 -20.72 -38.08
C ASN A 147 17.22 -20.04 -36.94
N SER A 148 17.89 -20.86 -36.11
CA SER A 148 19.03 -20.48 -35.27
C SER A 148 20.32 -20.49 -36.11
N PRO A 149 21.37 -19.77 -35.70
CA PRO A 149 22.45 -20.47 -34.99
C PRO A 149 23.17 -19.65 -33.89
N GLU A 150 23.43 -20.36 -32.78
CA GLU A 150 24.74 -20.61 -32.14
C GLU A 150 25.93 -19.64 -32.41
N SER A 151 26.45 -18.96 -31.37
CA SER A 151 27.72 -19.29 -30.68
C SER A 151 28.49 -18.09 -30.07
N ALA A 152 29.11 -18.39 -28.91
CA ALA A 152 30.39 -17.89 -28.36
C ALA A 152 30.51 -16.51 -27.68
N ALA A 153 31.44 -16.50 -26.70
CA ALA A 153 31.53 -15.58 -25.57
C ALA A 153 32.73 -14.61 -25.58
N ALA A 154 32.52 -13.45 -24.93
CA ALA A 154 33.47 -12.51 -24.27
C ALA A 154 34.47 -11.69 -25.13
N PRO A 155 35.06 -10.56 -24.65
CA PRO A 155 34.87 -9.82 -23.39
C PRO A 155 34.55 -8.30 -23.55
N GLN A 156 34.29 -7.66 -22.41
CA GLN A 156 33.98 -6.23 -22.20
C GLN A 156 34.87 -5.25 -22.97
N SER A 157 34.26 -4.29 -23.66
CA SER A 157 34.91 -3.05 -24.11
C SER A 157 33.92 -1.88 -24.15
N GLN A 158 34.36 -0.73 -23.66
CA GLN A 158 33.61 0.51 -23.51
C GLN A 158 33.02 0.99 -24.84
N SER A 159 31.69 1.03 -24.93
CA SER A 159 30.98 1.43 -26.14
C SER A 159 30.88 2.95 -26.28
N LYS A 160 31.55 3.43 -27.33
CA LYS A 160 31.26 4.63 -28.12
C LYS A 160 29.74 4.82 -28.33
N PRO A 161 29.21 6.06 -28.35
CA PRO A 161 27.77 6.31 -28.49
C PRO A 161 27.26 5.76 -29.83
N SER A 162 26.39 4.75 -29.76
CA SER A 162 25.71 4.16 -30.91
C SER A 162 24.49 5.01 -31.27
N ASN A 163 24.47 5.55 -32.49
CA ASN A 163 23.36 6.30 -33.08
C ASN A 163 22.21 5.38 -33.52
N ASN A 164 21.83 4.41 -32.69
CA ASN A 164 20.57 3.70 -32.88
C ASN A 164 19.47 4.54 -32.22
N ALA A 165 18.75 5.31 -33.04
CA ALA A 165 17.51 5.98 -32.67
C ALA A 165 16.38 4.94 -32.45
N GLY A 166 16.60 4.02 -31.51
CA GLY A 166 15.54 3.19 -30.97
C GLY A 166 14.52 4.07 -30.27
N THR A 167 13.26 3.70 -30.37
CA THR A 167 12.14 4.35 -29.68
C THR A 167 12.33 4.25 -28.16
N ALA A 168 12.98 5.26 -27.56
CA ALA A 168 13.13 5.29 -26.11
C ALA A 168 11.75 5.41 -25.46
N THR A 169 11.45 4.50 -24.55
CA THR A 169 10.21 4.44 -23.78
C THR A 169 10.41 5.09 -22.41
N ALA A 170 9.33 5.29 -21.65
CA ALA A 170 9.45 5.77 -20.26
C ALA A 170 10.35 4.88 -19.39
N ALA A 171 10.43 3.57 -19.69
CA ALA A 171 11.30 2.62 -19.01
C ALA A 171 12.80 2.88 -19.27
N ASP A 172 13.14 3.59 -20.34
CA ASP A 172 14.53 3.93 -20.69
C ASP A 172 15.02 5.22 -19.99
N PHE A 173 14.15 5.90 -19.26
CA PHE A 173 14.48 7.13 -18.53
C PHE A 173 15.63 6.86 -17.54
N PRO A 174 16.71 7.66 -17.55
CA PRO A 174 17.87 7.36 -16.73
C PRO A 174 17.54 7.38 -15.23
N HIS A 175 18.15 6.48 -14.46
CA HIS A 175 18.00 6.46 -13.01
C HIS A 175 19.24 7.00 -12.33
N TYR A 176 19.05 7.82 -11.30
CA TYR A 176 20.16 8.31 -10.48
C TYR A 176 20.75 7.15 -9.67
N SER A 177 22.00 6.76 -9.91
CA SER A 177 22.74 5.87 -9.02
C SER A 177 23.49 6.76 -8.02
N PRO A 178 23.35 6.64 -6.68
CA PRO A 178 22.88 5.52 -5.85
C PRO A 178 21.46 5.71 -5.25
N SER A 179 20.39 5.56 -6.05
CA SER A 179 19.02 5.54 -5.52
C SER A 179 18.44 4.13 -5.48
N THR A 180 17.63 3.85 -4.47
CA THR A 180 16.87 2.60 -4.33
C THR A 180 15.47 2.76 -4.91
N PRO A 181 14.91 1.76 -5.61
CA PRO A 181 13.53 1.77 -6.08
C PRO A 181 12.54 1.67 -4.90
N ASN A 182 11.24 1.78 -5.20
CA ASN A 182 10.14 1.63 -4.24
C ASN A 182 10.20 2.64 -3.09
N CYS A 183 9.98 3.92 -3.39
CA CYS A 183 9.77 4.89 -2.31
C CYS A 183 8.66 4.46 -1.34
N PHE A 184 8.89 4.70 -0.05
CA PHE A 184 8.01 4.38 1.08
C PHE A 184 7.73 2.90 1.33
N ASP A 185 8.45 1.98 0.69
CA ASP A 185 8.18 0.53 0.79
C ASP A 185 6.76 0.15 0.34
N ARG A 186 6.11 1.02 -0.45
CA ARG A 186 4.73 0.88 -0.93
C ARG A 186 4.64 0.51 -2.40
N GLY A 187 5.72 -0.01 -2.98
CA GLY A 187 5.65 -0.63 -4.31
C GLY A 187 5.24 0.29 -5.47
N LEU A 188 5.54 1.60 -5.39
CA LEU A 188 5.41 2.52 -6.53
C LEU A 188 6.34 2.16 -7.71
N GLY A 189 7.20 1.15 -7.54
CA GLY A 189 8.05 0.57 -8.58
C GLY A 189 9.28 1.41 -8.89
N GLU A 190 9.88 1.15 -10.04
CA GLU A 190 11.07 1.86 -10.54
C GLU A 190 10.83 3.35 -10.81
N ASN A 191 9.56 3.76 -10.94
CA ASN A 191 9.16 5.14 -11.17
C ASN A 191 9.30 6.02 -9.94
N CYS A 192 9.38 5.44 -8.74
CA CYS A 192 9.59 6.19 -7.51
C CYS A 192 10.80 5.66 -6.75
N ARG A 193 11.81 6.50 -6.57
CA ARG A 193 13.12 6.13 -6.01
C ARG A 193 13.49 7.04 -4.85
N VAL A 194 14.33 6.53 -3.96
CA VAL A 194 14.89 7.30 -2.83
C VAL A 194 16.41 7.37 -2.99
N ALA A 195 16.95 8.58 -2.99
CA ALA A 195 18.37 8.83 -3.05
C ALA A 195 18.87 9.41 -1.72
N THR A 196 20.04 9.00 -1.26
CA THR A 196 20.71 9.60 -0.09
C THR A 196 21.41 10.92 -0.41
N ALA A 197 21.53 11.26 -1.70
CA ALA A 197 22.06 12.54 -2.14
C ALA A 197 21.04 13.67 -1.93
N ASN A 198 21.53 14.90 -1.78
CA ASN A 198 20.68 16.08 -1.69
C ASN A 198 19.99 16.38 -3.04
N MET A 199 18.86 17.09 -2.96
CA MET A 199 18.00 17.42 -4.10
C MET A 199 18.73 18.10 -5.26
N ASN A 200 19.69 18.99 -4.99
CA ASN A 200 20.42 19.71 -6.03
C ASN A 200 21.34 18.78 -6.83
N THR A 201 22.04 17.86 -6.16
CA THR A 201 22.88 16.85 -6.82
C THR A 201 22.05 15.94 -7.72
N VAL A 202 20.89 15.48 -7.23
CA VAL A 202 19.98 14.65 -8.01
C VAL A 202 19.43 15.41 -9.22
N ALA A 203 19.02 16.67 -9.05
CA ALA A 203 18.53 17.50 -10.14
C ALA A 203 19.60 17.74 -11.24
N ALA A 204 20.86 17.98 -10.85
CA ALA A 204 21.96 18.18 -11.79
C ALA A 204 22.20 16.93 -12.68
N PHE A 205 22.05 15.73 -12.12
CA PHE A 205 22.09 14.49 -12.90
C PHE A 205 20.97 14.45 -13.94
N TYR A 206 19.73 14.74 -13.55
CA TYR A 206 18.59 14.71 -14.48
C TYR A 206 18.62 15.82 -15.53
N LEU A 207 19.35 16.92 -15.32
CA LEU A 207 19.52 17.93 -16.37
C LEU A 207 20.54 17.53 -17.45
N SER A 208 21.43 16.57 -17.15
CA SER A 208 22.51 16.13 -18.04
C SER A 208 22.25 14.77 -18.68
N ALA A 209 21.84 13.77 -17.90
CA ALA A 209 21.72 12.38 -18.37
C ALA A 209 20.61 12.13 -19.41
N PRO A 210 19.38 12.66 -19.28
CA PRO A 210 18.28 12.32 -20.21
C PRO A 210 18.47 12.87 -21.62
N LYS A 211 19.19 13.99 -21.78
CA LYS A 211 19.49 14.58 -23.10
C LYS A 211 20.25 13.60 -24.00
N ALA A 212 21.14 12.79 -23.42
CA ALA A 212 21.88 11.76 -24.14
C ALA A 212 20.99 10.63 -24.70
N LYS A 213 19.77 10.48 -24.15
CA LYS A 213 18.78 9.47 -24.58
C LYS A 213 17.59 10.08 -25.34
N GLY A 214 17.69 11.35 -25.75
CA GLY A 214 16.64 12.03 -26.52
C GLY A 214 15.45 12.55 -25.70
N PHE A 215 15.51 12.51 -24.37
CA PHE A 215 14.51 13.16 -23.53
C PHE A 215 14.80 14.64 -23.39
N THR A 216 13.76 15.47 -23.43
CA THR A 216 13.87 16.91 -23.17
C THR A 216 13.24 17.23 -21.82
N LEU A 217 14.02 17.85 -20.93
CA LEU A 217 13.52 18.33 -19.64
C LEU A 217 13.38 19.85 -19.68
N THR A 218 12.18 20.33 -19.35
CA THR A 218 11.87 21.75 -19.15
C THR A 218 11.52 21.98 -17.68
N PRO A 219 12.19 22.91 -16.98
CA PRO A 219 11.80 23.30 -15.63
C PRO A 219 10.34 23.78 -15.61
N ASP A 220 9.57 23.29 -14.64
CA ASP A 220 8.17 23.68 -14.45
C ASP A 220 7.98 24.41 -13.12
N GLU A 221 8.49 23.84 -12.02
CA GLU A 221 8.40 24.46 -10.69
C GLU A 221 9.64 24.17 -9.86
N GLU A 222 10.14 25.18 -9.13
CA GLU A 222 11.30 25.04 -8.26
C GLU A 222 11.08 25.79 -6.95
N THR A 223 11.17 25.08 -5.85
CA THR A 223 11.14 25.62 -4.49
C THR A 223 12.26 24.99 -3.66
N VAL A 224 12.40 25.41 -2.39
CA VAL A 224 13.39 24.83 -1.47
C VAL A 224 13.14 23.37 -1.14
N ASP A 225 11.90 22.90 -1.28
CA ASP A 225 11.47 21.55 -0.90
C ASP A 225 11.18 20.63 -2.09
N LYS A 226 11.08 21.18 -3.32
CA LYS A 226 10.82 20.38 -4.52
C LYS A 226 11.35 21.02 -5.80
N LYS A 227 11.65 20.18 -6.78
CA LYS A 227 11.84 20.57 -8.18
C LYS A 227 10.98 19.68 -9.07
N ILE A 228 10.25 20.29 -9.99
CA ILE A 228 9.38 19.61 -10.95
C ILE A 228 9.86 19.99 -12.35
N TYR A 229 10.10 18.98 -13.18
CA TYR A 229 10.45 19.13 -14.57
C TYR A 229 9.39 18.44 -15.44
N THR A 230 8.98 19.11 -16.51
CA THR A 230 8.23 18.48 -17.59
C THR A 230 9.22 17.68 -18.44
N VAL A 231 8.93 16.40 -18.67
CA VAL A 231 9.73 15.49 -19.48
C VAL A 231 9.00 15.20 -20.78
N ALA A 232 9.50 15.72 -21.89
CA ALA A 232 9.06 15.31 -23.21
C ALA A 232 9.83 14.06 -23.65
N THR A 233 9.09 12.99 -23.84
CA THR A 233 9.59 11.70 -24.35
C THR A 233 9.68 11.70 -25.87
N PRO A 234 10.52 10.82 -26.48
CA PRO A 234 10.60 10.73 -27.94
C PRO A 234 9.28 10.36 -28.63
N ASP A 235 8.37 9.66 -27.94
CA ASP A 235 7.02 9.36 -28.41
C ASP A 235 6.00 10.50 -28.17
N LYS A 236 6.49 11.70 -27.86
CA LYS A 236 5.70 12.92 -27.62
C LYS A 236 4.74 12.82 -26.43
N LYS A 237 4.92 11.84 -25.54
CA LYS A 237 4.23 11.83 -24.25
C LYS A 237 4.88 12.83 -23.31
N THR A 238 4.06 13.47 -22.51
CA THR A 238 4.50 14.39 -21.46
C THR A 238 4.43 13.65 -20.13
N LEU A 239 5.57 13.59 -19.43
CA LEU A 239 5.68 13.10 -18.07
C LEU A 239 6.17 14.23 -17.16
N PHE A 240 6.11 14.01 -15.85
CA PHE A 240 6.58 14.93 -14.84
C PHE A 240 7.61 14.23 -13.96
N LEU A 241 8.83 14.76 -13.94
CA LEU A 241 9.87 14.36 -12.99
C LEU A 241 9.77 15.26 -11.76
N HIS A 242 9.39 14.67 -10.64
CA HIS A 242 9.36 15.30 -9.33
C HIS A 242 10.59 14.88 -8.54
N ILE A 243 11.24 15.86 -7.92
CA ILE A 243 12.37 15.66 -7.03
C ILE A 243 11.99 16.37 -5.73
N PHE A 244 11.62 15.62 -4.70
CA PHE A 244 11.20 16.14 -3.41
C PHE A 244 12.31 15.96 -2.37
N LYS A 245 12.47 16.97 -1.51
CA LYS A 245 13.34 16.90 -0.34
C LYS A 245 12.63 16.09 0.77
N ASP A 246 13.29 15.06 1.29
CA ASP A 246 12.78 14.23 2.41
C ASP A 246 13.95 13.88 3.34
N GLU A 247 14.42 14.88 4.09
CA GLU A 247 15.70 14.83 4.83
C GLU A 247 15.88 13.54 5.65
N PRO A 248 17.06 12.88 5.59
CA PRO A 248 18.28 13.27 4.86
C PRO A 248 18.29 12.82 3.37
N THR A 249 17.16 12.33 2.86
CA THR A 249 17.03 11.74 1.53
C THR A 249 16.34 12.68 0.53
N THR A 250 16.29 12.24 -0.72
CA THR A 250 15.56 12.88 -1.81
C THR A 250 14.67 11.83 -2.47
N VAL A 251 13.37 12.12 -2.58
CA VAL A 251 12.41 11.27 -3.30
C VAL A 251 12.33 11.72 -4.75
N ILE A 252 12.49 10.77 -5.67
CA ILE A 252 12.44 10.99 -7.12
C ILE A 252 11.21 10.25 -7.63
N LEU A 253 10.31 10.94 -8.33
CA LEU A 253 9.11 10.35 -8.92
C LEU A 253 8.98 10.77 -10.38
N LEU A 254 8.87 9.79 -11.28
CA LEU A 254 8.43 10.01 -12.66
C LEU A 254 6.96 9.59 -12.79
N SER A 255 6.07 10.53 -13.11
CA SER A 255 4.63 10.27 -13.23
C SER A 255 4.01 10.94 -14.45
N ASP A 256 2.80 10.53 -14.81
CA ASP A 256 1.98 11.11 -15.89
C ASP A 256 1.23 12.39 -15.47
N SER A 257 1.23 12.67 -14.17
CA SER A 257 0.47 13.74 -13.53
C SER A 257 1.36 14.50 -12.55
N LYS A 258 1.12 15.81 -12.49
CA LYS A 258 1.85 16.71 -11.58
C LYS A 258 1.36 16.51 -10.15
N ILE A 259 2.27 16.22 -9.23
CA ILE A 259 2.02 16.07 -7.79
C ILE A 259 2.49 17.35 -7.08
N PRO A 260 1.61 18.02 -6.31
CA PRO A 260 1.91 19.34 -5.76
C PRO A 260 3.00 19.30 -4.70
N ASP A 261 3.09 18.25 -3.88
CA ASP A 261 4.05 18.18 -2.78
C ASP A 261 4.25 16.73 -2.30
N LEU A 262 5.27 16.52 -1.49
CA LEU A 262 5.61 15.21 -0.94
C LEU A 262 4.54 14.66 0.02
N ALA A 263 3.82 15.50 0.75
CA ALA A 263 2.76 15.05 1.64
C ALA A 263 1.56 14.53 0.84
N SER A 264 1.23 15.18 -0.28
CA SER A 264 0.25 14.72 -1.25
C SER A 264 0.66 13.39 -1.88
N LEU A 265 1.95 13.22 -2.22
CA LEU A 265 2.47 11.93 -2.69
C LEU A 265 2.33 10.83 -1.61
N LYS A 266 2.82 11.09 -0.39
CA LYS A 266 2.69 10.17 0.75
C LYS A 266 1.22 9.87 1.09
N GLY A 267 0.33 10.84 0.92
CA GLY A 267 -1.11 10.67 1.08
C GLY A 267 -1.72 9.77 0.01
N SER A 268 -1.31 9.94 -1.25
CA SER A 268 -1.82 9.17 -2.39
C SER A 268 -1.47 7.68 -2.36
N VAL A 269 -0.42 7.30 -1.62
CA VAL A 269 -0.05 5.88 -1.41
C VAL A 269 -0.71 5.25 -0.19
N ASN A 270 -1.42 6.03 0.63
CA ASN A 270 -2.11 5.52 1.80
C ASN A 270 -3.55 5.21 1.42
N ILE A 271 -3.90 3.92 1.42
CA ILE A 271 -5.26 3.50 1.17
C ILE A 271 -6.17 4.00 2.31
N PRO A 272 -7.31 4.64 2.00
CA PRO A 272 -8.19 5.19 3.03
C PRO A 272 -8.66 4.10 4.00
N ALA A 273 -8.62 4.37 5.31
CA ALA A 273 -8.97 3.39 6.35
C ALA A 273 -10.38 2.81 6.18
N ASP A 274 -11.33 3.59 5.67
CA ASP A 274 -12.70 3.12 5.39
C ASP A 274 -12.75 1.93 4.45
N TYR A 275 -11.79 1.80 3.52
CA TYR A 275 -11.69 0.64 2.64
C TYR A 275 -11.36 -0.64 3.43
N TYR A 276 -10.40 -0.55 4.35
CA TYR A 276 -10.00 -1.68 5.19
C TYR A 276 -11.08 -2.06 6.20
N ASN A 277 -11.77 -1.07 6.77
CA ASN A 277 -12.91 -1.32 7.65
C ASN A 277 -14.00 -2.08 6.90
N LEU A 278 -14.33 -1.64 5.67
CA LEU A 278 -15.32 -2.30 4.82
C LEU A 278 -14.92 -3.75 4.48
N LEU A 279 -13.65 -3.99 4.14
CA LEU A 279 -13.16 -5.34 3.89
C LEU A 279 -13.23 -6.23 5.13
N THR A 280 -12.88 -5.68 6.30
CA THR A 280 -12.89 -6.41 7.58
C THR A 280 -14.31 -6.80 7.98
N ASP A 281 -15.28 -5.89 7.85
CA ASP A 281 -16.69 -6.13 8.18
C ASP A 281 -17.31 -7.25 7.32
N LEU A 282 -16.87 -7.36 6.06
CA LEU A 282 -17.37 -8.36 5.11
C LEU A 282 -16.61 -9.68 5.12
N ALA A 283 -15.43 -9.66 5.74
CA ALA A 283 -14.61 -10.83 5.96
C ALA A 283 -14.38 -10.99 7.47
N PRO A 284 -15.42 -11.21 8.30
CA PRO A 284 -15.30 -11.24 9.76
C PRO A 284 -14.38 -12.37 10.28
N GLN A 285 -13.99 -13.31 9.42
CA GLN A 285 -12.96 -14.32 9.73
C GLN A 285 -11.52 -13.74 9.71
N VAL A 286 -11.32 -12.50 9.27
CA VAL A 286 -10.03 -11.80 9.05
C VAL A 286 -9.45 -11.16 10.31
N ASP A 287 -10.06 -11.37 11.49
CA ASP A 287 -9.72 -10.64 12.72
C ASP A 287 -8.33 -10.95 13.33
N ARG A 288 -7.44 -11.63 12.60
CA ARG A 288 -6.00 -11.63 12.90
C ARG A 288 -5.20 -11.67 11.60
N SER A 289 -4.33 -10.67 11.39
CA SER A 289 -3.20 -10.73 10.45
C SER A 289 -2.34 -11.98 10.61
N ASP A 290 -2.45 -12.62 11.78
CA ASP A 290 -1.71 -13.80 12.19
C ASP A 290 -2.46 -15.10 11.89
N ASN A 291 -3.67 -15.03 11.32
CA ASN A 291 -4.39 -16.21 10.86
C ASN A 291 -4.01 -16.51 9.40
N PRO A 292 -3.09 -17.45 9.13
CA PRO A 292 -2.68 -17.80 7.78
C PRO A 292 -3.84 -18.32 6.91
N GLN A 293 -4.99 -18.66 7.51
CA GLN A 293 -6.16 -19.16 6.78
C GLN A 293 -6.90 -18.10 5.98
N THR A 294 -6.76 -16.80 6.32
CA THR A 294 -7.46 -15.73 5.59
C THR A 294 -6.59 -15.09 4.51
N ASN A 295 -5.29 -15.36 4.52
CA ASN A 295 -4.38 -14.87 3.48
C ASN A 295 -4.36 -15.86 2.32
N ALA A 296 -4.60 -15.35 1.11
CA ALA A 296 -4.57 -16.20 -0.07
C ALA A 296 -3.13 -16.65 -0.36
N GLN A 297 -2.95 -17.97 -0.49
CA GLN A 297 -1.68 -18.59 -0.86
C GLN A 297 -1.49 -18.55 -2.37
N PRO A 298 -0.24 -18.49 -2.88
CA PRO A 298 0.04 -18.47 -4.31
C PRO A 298 -0.66 -19.57 -5.12
N GLU A 299 -0.77 -20.78 -4.58
CA GLU A 299 -1.37 -21.95 -5.26
C GLU A 299 -2.88 -21.78 -5.51
N GLN A 300 -3.53 -20.88 -4.77
CA GLN A 300 -4.94 -20.56 -4.90
C GLN A 300 -5.21 -19.58 -6.05
N PHE A 301 -4.20 -18.88 -6.56
CA PHE A 301 -4.35 -17.99 -7.70
C PHE A 301 -4.43 -18.79 -9.02
N PRO A 302 -5.29 -18.39 -9.98
CA PRO A 302 -5.28 -18.97 -11.32
C PRO A 302 -3.97 -18.69 -12.08
N LYS A 303 -3.33 -17.55 -11.80
CA LYS A 303 -2.09 -17.06 -12.43
C LYS A 303 -1.15 -16.42 -11.39
N PRO A 304 -0.51 -17.20 -10.51
CA PRO A 304 0.30 -16.68 -9.40
C PRO A 304 1.46 -15.78 -9.86
N GLU A 305 2.04 -16.05 -11.03
CA GLU A 305 3.14 -15.27 -11.61
C GLU A 305 2.80 -13.80 -11.86
N MET A 306 1.50 -13.45 -11.89
CA MET A 306 1.01 -12.08 -12.06
C MET A 306 0.94 -11.29 -10.74
N PHE A 307 1.08 -11.96 -9.59
CA PHE A 307 0.92 -11.35 -8.26
C PHE A 307 2.19 -11.46 -7.42
N PHE A 308 3.00 -12.47 -7.68
CA PHE A 308 4.21 -12.76 -6.95
C PHE A 308 5.42 -12.75 -7.88
N ASN A 309 6.59 -12.40 -7.35
CA ASN A 309 7.88 -12.56 -8.00
C ASN A 309 8.31 -14.04 -7.94
N VAL A 310 7.47 -14.94 -8.43
CA VAL A 310 7.75 -16.38 -8.44
C VAL A 310 8.86 -16.65 -9.46
N ILE A 311 9.95 -17.27 -9.01
CA ILE A 311 11.10 -17.57 -9.88
C ILE A 311 10.91 -18.96 -10.52
N SER A 312 10.20 -19.88 -9.86
CA SER A 312 9.80 -21.17 -10.46
C SER A 312 8.64 -21.88 -9.74
N SER A 313 7.96 -22.81 -10.43
CA SER A 313 6.96 -23.71 -9.83
C SER A 313 7.53 -24.60 -8.72
N ALA A 314 8.85 -24.80 -8.68
CA ALA A 314 9.52 -25.58 -7.64
C ALA A 314 9.61 -24.81 -6.31
N GLU A 315 9.81 -23.49 -6.36
CA GLU A 315 9.83 -22.65 -5.16
C GLU A 315 8.48 -22.64 -4.44
N LEU A 316 7.37 -22.65 -5.20
CA LEU A 316 6.02 -22.77 -4.64
C LEU A 316 5.85 -24.03 -3.78
N GLN A 317 6.55 -25.12 -4.11
CA GLN A 317 6.46 -26.38 -3.35
C GLN A 317 7.25 -26.36 -2.03
N THR A 318 8.16 -25.39 -1.84
CA THR A 318 8.98 -25.32 -0.63
C THR A 318 8.25 -24.73 0.57
N GLY A 319 7.04 -24.18 0.37
CA GLY A 319 6.27 -23.50 1.41
C GLY A 319 6.81 -22.12 1.79
N VAL A 320 7.85 -21.63 1.09
CA VAL A 320 8.29 -20.24 1.20
C VAL A 320 7.34 -19.38 0.40
N ILE A 321 6.65 -18.45 1.07
CA ILE A 321 5.76 -17.48 0.39
C ILE A 321 6.65 -16.56 -0.46
N PRO A 322 6.50 -16.56 -1.81
CA PRO A 322 7.30 -15.69 -2.65
C PRO A 322 7.02 -14.22 -2.38
N GLU A 323 7.99 -13.36 -2.67
CA GLU A 323 7.81 -11.93 -2.55
C GLU A 323 6.67 -11.45 -3.45
N MET A 324 5.77 -10.61 -2.93
CA MET A 324 4.69 -10.02 -3.69
C MET A 324 5.22 -9.00 -4.71
N ARG A 325 4.54 -8.86 -5.85
CA ARG A 325 4.93 -7.87 -6.85
C ARG A 325 4.81 -6.45 -6.29
N PRO A 326 5.73 -5.54 -6.69
CA PRO A 326 5.65 -4.14 -6.28
C PRO A 326 4.33 -3.48 -6.68
N GLY A 327 3.64 -2.95 -5.67
CA GLY A 327 2.42 -2.17 -5.81
C GLY A 327 1.22 -2.84 -5.16
N ILE A 328 1.34 -4.09 -4.72
CA ILE A 328 0.34 -4.73 -3.86
C ILE A 328 0.45 -4.13 -2.45
N ASP A 329 -0.69 -3.68 -1.91
CA ASP A 329 -0.79 -3.22 -0.52
C ASP A 329 -1.31 -4.34 0.37
N GLY A 330 -0.52 -4.74 1.37
CA GLY A 330 -0.88 -5.82 2.29
C GLY A 330 -0.84 -7.21 1.67
N SER A 331 -1.33 -8.20 2.42
CA SER A 331 -1.49 -9.58 1.94
C SER A 331 -2.83 -9.74 1.24
N PRO A 332 -2.90 -10.45 0.09
CA PRO A 332 -4.16 -10.79 -0.55
C PRO A 332 -5.12 -11.52 0.39
N THR A 333 -6.38 -11.08 0.43
CA THR A 333 -7.39 -11.63 1.34
C THR A 333 -8.25 -12.66 0.62
N LEU A 334 -8.43 -13.84 1.20
CA LEU A 334 -9.32 -14.88 0.69
C LEU A 334 -10.73 -14.75 1.29
N ILE A 335 -11.73 -14.67 0.41
CA ILE A 335 -13.16 -14.70 0.71
C ILE A 335 -13.74 -16.03 0.23
N ALA A 336 -13.78 -17.02 1.12
CA ALA A 336 -14.31 -18.34 0.80
C ALA A 336 -15.82 -18.33 0.55
N GLY A 337 -16.29 -19.19 -0.35
CA GLY A 337 -17.70 -19.43 -0.63
C GLY A 337 -18.40 -18.36 -1.47
N GLN A 338 -17.70 -17.31 -1.91
CA GLN A 338 -18.26 -16.25 -2.74
C GLN A 338 -17.51 -16.12 -4.06
N THR A 339 -18.26 -16.06 -5.17
CA THR A 339 -17.70 -15.71 -6.48
C THR A 339 -17.37 -14.21 -6.56
N PRO A 340 -16.49 -13.78 -7.47
CA PRO A 340 -16.11 -12.37 -7.58
C PRO A 340 -17.31 -11.42 -7.76
N ASP A 341 -18.29 -11.82 -8.56
CA ASP A 341 -19.50 -11.02 -8.80
C ASP A 341 -20.37 -10.91 -7.55
N VAL A 342 -20.59 -12.01 -6.82
CA VAL A 342 -21.37 -12.01 -5.58
C VAL A 342 -20.68 -11.14 -4.53
N PHE A 343 -19.36 -11.31 -4.34
CA PHE A 343 -18.59 -10.51 -3.40
C PHE A 343 -18.63 -9.02 -3.77
N PHE A 344 -18.48 -8.67 -5.06
CA PHE A 344 -18.57 -7.29 -5.53
C PHE A 344 -19.93 -6.65 -5.20
N GLN A 345 -21.03 -7.38 -5.38
CA GLN A 345 -22.36 -6.88 -5.01
C GLN A 345 -22.52 -6.70 -3.50
N THR A 346 -21.98 -7.63 -2.71
CA THR A 346 -21.97 -7.54 -1.24
C THR A 346 -21.22 -6.30 -0.76
N ILE A 347 -19.98 -6.09 -1.23
CA ILE A 347 -19.16 -4.94 -0.83
C ILE A 347 -19.71 -3.61 -1.34
N SER A 348 -20.32 -3.60 -2.52
CA SER A 348 -21.00 -2.43 -3.06
C SER A 348 -22.19 -2.02 -2.18
N THR A 349 -23.00 -3.00 -1.77
CA THR A 349 -24.15 -2.79 -0.88
C THR A 349 -23.74 -2.32 0.52
N ALA A 350 -22.60 -2.82 1.01
CA ALA A 350 -22.05 -2.45 2.32
C ALA A 350 -21.43 -1.05 2.37
N GLY A 351 -21.34 -0.35 1.22
CA GLY A 351 -20.98 1.07 1.18
C GLY A 351 -19.85 1.43 0.24
N LEU A 352 -19.25 0.46 -0.48
CA LEU A 352 -18.11 0.77 -1.37
C LEU A 352 -18.43 1.88 -2.36
N SER A 353 -19.56 1.77 -3.06
CA SER A 353 -19.98 2.75 -4.07
C SER A 353 -20.51 4.07 -3.45
N GLY A 354 -20.81 4.08 -2.15
CA GLY A 354 -21.18 5.28 -1.41
C GLY A 354 -19.97 6.08 -0.92
N THR A 355 -18.86 5.40 -0.65
CA THR A 355 -17.62 6.01 -0.12
C THR A 355 -16.57 6.27 -1.20
N PHE A 356 -16.55 5.47 -2.27
CA PHE A 356 -15.56 5.52 -3.33
C PHE A 356 -16.22 5.66 -4.70
N GLN A 357 -15.56 6.39 -5.61
CA GLN A 357 -15.86 6.33 -7.03
C GLN A 357 -15.25 5.04 -7.59
N VAL A 358 -16.10 4.08 -7.95
CA VAL A 358 -15.69 2.78 -8.48
C VAL A 358 -15.81 2.77 -10.00
N THR A 359 -14.71 2.49 -10.71
CA THR A 359 -14.66 2.42 -12.18
C THR A 359 -14.06 1.09 -12.64
N PRO A 360 -14.76 0.27 -13.44
CA PRO A 360 -14.18 -0.95 -14.01
C PRO A 360 -12.97 -0.66 -14.91
N LYS A 361 -11.93 -1.49 -14.82
CA LYS A 361 -10.67 -1.37 -15.59
C LYS A 361 -10.30 -2.62 -16.38
N GLY A 362 -11.24 -3.54 -16.56
CA GLY A 362 -11.02 -4.78 -17.30
C GLY A 362 -10.64 -5.92 -16.37
N GLN A 363 -9.67 -6.74 -16.79
CA GLN A 363 -9.26 -7.93 -16.05
C GLN A 363 -7.74 -7.98 -15.84
N TYR A 364 -7.32 -8.52 -14.69
CA TYR A 364 -5.92 -8.77 -14.38
C TYR A 364 -5.76 -10.08 -13.62
N GLY A 365 -4.83 -10.94 -14.06
CA GLY A 365 -4.55 -12.22 -13.41
C GLY A 365 -5.76 -13.18 -13.34
N GLY A 366 -6.74 -13.03 -14.24
CA GLY A 366 -7.98 -13.82 -14.26
C GLY A 366 -9.12 -13.25 -13.43
N GLY A 367 -8.93 -12.12 -12.74
CA GLY A 367 -9.95 -11.41 -11.97
C GLY A 367 -10.41 -10.11 -12.61
N ASN A 368 -11.56 -9.59 -12.15
CA ASN A 368 -12.05 -8.26 -12.54
C ASN A 368 -11.31 -7.17 -11.74
N LEU A 369 -10.81 -6.16 -12.46
CA LEU A 369 -10.08 -5.05 -11.89
C LEU A 369 -10.96 -3.81 -11.81
N TYR A 370 -10.98 -3.17 -10.64
CA TYR A 370 -11.73 -1.94 -10.38
C TYR A 370 -10.77 -0.86 -9.89
N GLN A 371 -10.87 0.35 -10.45
CA GLN A 371 -10.25 1.55 -9.90
C GLN A 371 -11.17 2.14 -8.84
N LEU A 372 -10.63 2.40 -7.66
CA LEU A 372 -11.31 3.06 -6.56
C LEU A 372 -10.65 4.42 -6.35
N LYS A 373 -11.48 5.47 -6.30
CA LYS A 373 -11.00 6.83 -6.04
C LYS A 373 -11.78 7.46 -4.89
N LYS A 374 -11.05 8.04 -3.94
CA LYS A 374 -11.58 8.87 -2.86
C LYS A 374 -10.65 10.06 -2.68
N ASP A 375 -11.20 11.26 -2.78
CA ASP A 375 -10.44 12.51 -2.79
C ASP A 375 -9.32 12.48 -3.86
N SER A 376 -8.06 12.68 -3.46
CA SER A 376 -6.88 12.58 -4.31
C SER A 376 -6.31 11.16 -4.42
N THR A 377 -6.79 10.22 -3.61
CA THR A 377 -6.24 8.87 -3.54
C THR A 377 -6.89 7.98 -4.57
N THR A 378 -6.06 7.31 -5.37
CA THR A 378 -6.49 6.35 -6.38
C THR A 378 -5.76 5.05 -6.15
N PHE A 379 -6.51 3.96 -6.03
CA PHE A 379 -5.98 2.61 -5.88
C PHE A 379 -6.88 1.65 -6.66
N TYR A 380 -6.53 0.37 -6.67
CA TYR A 380 -7.25 -0.63 -7.45
C TYR A 380 -7.57 -1.83 -6.58
N MET A 381 -8.76 -2.38 -6.80
CA MET A 381 -9.20 -3.62 -6.19
C MET A 381 -9.34 -4.64 -7.31
N ASN A 382 -8.60 -5.75 -7.20
CA ASN A 382 -8.71 -6.88 -8.11
C ASN A 382 -9.44 -8.02 -7.42
N LEU A 383 -10.54 -8.49 -8.02
CA LEU A 383 -11.35 -9.60 -7.52
C LEU A 383 -11.05 -10.84 -8.36
N VAL A 384 -10.16 -11.68 -7.86
CA VAL A 384 -9.63 -12.85 -8.57
C VAL A 384 -10.36 -14.10 -8.09
N PRO A 385 -10.98 -14.90 -8.96
CA PRO A 385 -11.51 -16.19 -8.53
C PRO A 385 -10.35 -17.08 -8.08
N THR A 386 -10.57 -17.85 -7.02
CA THR A 386 -9.68 -18.96 -6.67
C THR A 386 -9.58 -19.96 -7.83
N LYS A 387 -8.46 -20.66 -7.96
CA LYS A 387 -8.20 -21.64 -9.01
C LYS A 387 -9.26 -22.75 -9.08
N ASP A 388 -9.81 -23.13 -7.94
CA ASP A 388 -10.89 -24.12 -7.80
C ASP A 388 -12.30 -23.51 -7.84
N ASN A 389 -12.42 -22.18 -8.01
CA ASN A 389 -13.65 -21.39 -7.96
C ASN A 389 -14.43 -21.52 -6.64
N SER A 390 -13.77 -21.92 -5.55
CA SER A 390 -14.39 -22.05 -4.23
C SER A 390 -14.58 -20.71 -3.50
N GLY A 391 -13.95 -19.64 -3.97
CA GLY A 391 -13.98 -18.31 -3.38
C GLY A 391 -13.35 -17.23 -4.24
N THR A 392 -13.21 -16.03 -3.66
CA THR A 392 -12.62 -14.83 -4.28
C THR A 392 -11.41 -14.38 -3.50
N ILE A 393 -10.32 -14.08 -4.19
CA ILE A 393 -9.14 -13.43 -3.64
C ILE A 393 -9.21 -11.94 -3.95
N VAL A 394 -9.14 -11.11 -2.92
CA VAL A 394 -9.10 -9.65 -3.02
C VAL A 394 -7.65 -9.21 -2.97
N VAL A 395 -7.18 -8.60 -4.06
CA VAL A 395 -5.85 -7.98 -4.12
C VAL A 395 -6.00 -6.48 -4.26
N THR A 396 -5.37 -5.74 -3.36
CA THR A 396 -5.38 -4.29 -3.39
C THR A 396 -4.07 -3.77 -3.97
N TRP A 397 -4.15 -2.90 -4.98
CA TRP A 397 -3.00 -2.33 -5.66
C TRP A 397 -2.96 -0.81 -5.53
N LEU A 398 -1.79 -0.27 -5.30
CA LEU A 398 -1.52 1.17 -5.20
C LEU A 398 -1.35 1.83 -6.57
N ARG A 399 -1.21 1.03 -7.64
CA ARG A 399 -1.14 1.47 -9.03
C ARG A 399 -1.83 0.47 -9.94
N ASN A 400 -2.10 0.86 -11.18
CA ASN A 400 -2.68 -0.05 -12.16
C ASN A 400 -1.69 -1.20 -12.44
N PRO A 401 -2.04 -2.47 -12.17
CA PRO A 401 -1.11 -3.57 -12.40
C PRO A 401 -0.90 -3.91 -13.89
N GLY A 402 -1.71 -3.35 -14.80
CA GLY A 402 -1.61 -3.57 -16.25
C GLY A 402 -0.92 -2.45 -17.03
N SER A 403 -0.39 -1.41 -16.36
CA SER A 403 0.26 -0.25 -17.01
C SER A 403 1.77 -0.34 -17.05
#